data_AF-A0A2H0AA42-F1
#
_entry.id   AF-A0A2H0AA42-F1
#
_cell.length_a   1.000
_cell.length_b   1.000
_cell.length_c   1.000
_cell.angle_alpha   90.00
_cell.angle_beta   90.00
_cell.angle_gamma   90.00
#
_symmetry.space_group_name_H-M   'P 1'
#
loop_
_entity.id
_entity.type
_entity.pdbx_description
1 polymer ?
#
loop_
_entity_poly.entity_id
_entity_poly.type
_entity_poly.pdbx_seq_one_letter_code
_entity_poly.pdbx_strand_id
1 'polypeptide(L)' 'MGILDWEFGQLYRNVRGSVDWKQKITDRVMVDICCPKREPYLILGNIAKWQNTFCILGIFYPPKERQMHLF' A
#
# COMPACT_ATOMS: atom_id res chain seq x y z
N MET A 1 -10.19 -11.40 -1.97
CA MET A 1 -9.08 -10.59 -1.40
C MET A 1 -8.98 -9.32 -2.24
N GLY A 2 -8.98 -8.14 -1.61
CA GLY A 2 -8.87 -6.86 -2.31
C GLY A 2 -8.07 -5.84 -1.50
N ILE A 3 -7.49 -4.86 -2.20
CA ILE A 3 -6.88 -3.68 -1.59
C ILE A 3 -7.97 -2.62 -1.51
N LEU A 4 -8.36 -2.26 -0.28
CA LEU A 4 -9.39 -1.26 0.01
C LEU A 4 -8.80 0.07 0.48
N ASP A 5 -7.47 0.15 0.46
CA ASP A 5 -6.73 1.34 0.83
C ASP A 5 -7.05 2.52 -0.10
N TRP A 6 -7.36 3.66 0.52
CA TRP A 6 -7.72 4.88 -0.22
C TRP A 6 -6.54 5.44 -1.00
N GLU A 7 -5.31 5.36 -0.48
CA GLU A 7 -4.13 5.91 -1.14
C GLU A 7 -3.83 5.15 -2.44
N PHE A 8 -3.97 3.83 -2.45
CA PHE A 8 -3.92 3.01 -3.65
C PHE A 8 -5.04 3.35 -4.64
N GLY A 9 -6.25 3.60 -4.12
CA GLY A 9 -7.36 4.09 -4.93
C GLY A 9 -7.06 5.43 -5.60
N GLN A 10 -6.41 6.36 -4.89
CA GLN A 10 -5.97 7.65 -5.43
C GLN A 10 -4.82 7.49 -6.44
N LEU A 11 -3.82 6.65 -6.13
CA LEU A 11 -2.75 6.30 -7.06
C LEU A 11 -3.31 5.82 -8.39
N TYR A 12 -4.25 4.85 -8.36
CA TYR A 12 -4.90 4.35 -9.56
C TYR A 12 -5.62 5.47 -10.33
N ARG A 13 -6.39 6.33 -9.65
CA ARG A 13 -7.08 7.47 -10.31
C ARG A 13 -6.10 8.39 -11.02
N ASN A 14 -4.93 8.63 -10.44
CA ASN A 14 -3.90 9.49 -11.02
C ASN A 14 -3.25 8.88 -12.26
N VAL A 15 -3.06 7.55 -12.30
CA VAL A 15 -2.33 6.89 -13.39
C VAL A 15 -3.19 6.21 -14.44
N ARG A 16 -4.48 5.94 -14.16
CA ARG A 16 -5.36 5.12 -15.04
C ARG A 16 -5.51 5.63 -16.48
N GLY A 17 -5.25 6.92 -16.73
CA GLY A 17 -5.28 7.50 -18.08
C GLY A 17 -4.01 7.23 -18.90
N SER A 18 -2.95 6.69 -18.28
CA SER A 18 -1.69 6.39 -18.96
C SER A 18 -1.73 4.98 -19.59
N VAL A 19 -1.08 4.81 -20.74
CA VAL A 19 -0.97 3.49 -21.41
C VAL A 19 -0.24 2.45 -20.52
N ASP A 20 0.70 2.92 -19.72
CA ASP A 20 1.58 2.16 -18.83
C ASP A 20 1.12 2.16 -17.37
N TRP A 21 -0.15 2.47 -17.09
CA TRP A 21 -0.67 2.64 -15.73
C TRP A 21 -0.36 1.46 -14.79
N LYS A 22 -0.38 0.22 -15.31
CA LYS A 22 -0.05 -0.98 -14.54
C LYS A 22 1.40 -0.95 -14.06
N GLN A 23 2.32 -0.59 -14.96
CA GLN A 23 3.74 -0.52 -14.63
C GLN A 23 3.99 0.56 -13.58
N LYS A 24 3.36 1.74 -13.74
CA LYS A 24 3.46 2.83 -12.76
C LYS A 24 3.00 2.44 -11.36
N ILE A 25 1.92 1.66 -11.25
CA ILE A 25 1.48 1.12 -9.95
C ILE A 25 2.50 0.12 -9.42
N THR A 26 2.93 -0.84 -10.25
CA THR A 26 3.94 -1.84 -9.85
C THR A 26 5.22 -1.19 -9.35
N ASP A 27 5.74 -0.19 -10.07
CA ASP A 27 6.95 0.54 -9.71
C ASP A 27 6.75 1.27 -8.38
N ARG A 28 5.60 1.93 -8.18
CA ARG A 28 5.29 2.57 -6.90
C ARG A 28 5.31 1.57 -5.75
N VAL A 29 4.73 0.39 -5.93
CA VAL A 29 4.72 -0.65 -4.89
C VAL A 29 6.11 -1.22 -4.65
N MET A 30 6.81 -1.65 -5.70
CA MET A 30 8.06 -2.40 -5.56
C MET A 30 9.26 -1.51 -5.25
N VAL A 31 9.32 -0.31 -5.82
CA VAL A 31 10.47 0.58 -5.71
C VAL A 31 10.35 1.52 -4.52
N ASP A 32 9.14 2.03 -4.25
CA ASP A 32 8.95 2.99 -3.16
C ASP A 32 8.44 2.32 -1.88
N ILE A 33 7.32 1.60 -1.93
CA ILE A 33 6.70 1.02 -0.72
C ILE A 33 7.53 -0.15 -0.17
N CYS A 34 7.85 -1.13 -1.02
CA CYS A 34 8.64 -2.32 -0.67
C CYS A 34 10.15 -2.13 -0.84
N CYS A 35 10.62 -0.88 -0.81
CA CYS A 35 12.03 -0.55 -0.91
C CYS A 35 12.84 -1.25 0.21
N PRO A 36 14.07 -1.76 -0.06
CA PRO A 36 14.93 -2.35 0.97
C PRO A 36 15.26 -1.43 2.16
N LYS A 37 15.09 -0.11 1.99
CA LYS A 37 15.29 0.91 3.02
C LYS A 37 14.07 1.14 3.92
N ARG A 38 12.95 0.46 3.66
CA ARG A 38 11.70 0.60 4.40
C ARG A 38 11.26 -0.74 4.99
N GLU A 39 10.36 -0.67 5.96
CA GLU A 39 9.75 -1.84 6.56
C GLU A 39 8.22 -1.75 6.40
N PRO A 40 7.65 -2.33 5.33
CA PRO A 40 6.22 -2.22 5.07
C PRO A 40 5.40 -3.13 6.00
N TYR A 41 4.43 -2.53 6.69
CA TYR A 41 3.40 -3.17 7.48
C TYR A 41 2.06 -3.11 6.74
N LEU A 42 1.43 -4.28 6.60
CA LEU A 42 0.09 -4.40 6.02
C LEU A 42 -0.95 -4.36 7.14
N ILE A 43 -1.85 -3.38 7.07
CA ILE A 43 -2.99 -3.28 7.99
C ILE A 43 -4.12 -4.08 7.37
N LEU A 44 -4.41 -5.24 7.98
CA LEU A 44 -5.44 -6.15 7.52
C LEU A 44 -6.73 -5.95 8.31
N GLY A 45 -7.85 -6.13 7.63
CA GLY A 45 -9.16 -6.24 8.27
C GLY A 45 -10.10 -7.08 7.44
N ASN A 46 -11.32 -7.26 7.94
CA ASN A 46 -12.41 -7.88 7.21
C ASN A 46 -13.57 -6.90 7.06
N ILE A 47 -14.49 -7.24 6.16
CA ILE A 47 -15.75 -6.51 6.04
C ILE A 47 -16.80 -7.30 6.81
N ALA A 48 -17.67 -6.63 7.57
CA ALA A 48 -18.70 -7.29 8.39
C ALA A 48 -19.56 -8.30 7.62
N LYS A 49 -19.84 -8.00 6.33
CA LYS A 49 -20.56 -8.87 5.39
C LYS A 49 -19.74 -10.07 4.89
N TRP A 50 -18.41 -9.99 4.92
CA TRP A 50 -17.45 -10.98 4.40
C TRP A 50 -16.39 -11.32 5.46
N GLN A 51 -16.83 -11.93 6.56
CA GLN A 51 -15.98 -12.16 7.74
C GLN A 51 -14.80 -13.09 7.48
N ASN A 52 -14.94 -14.01 6.51
CA ASN A 52 -13.91 -14.97 6.11
C ASN A 52 -12.98 -14.45 5.00
N THR A 53 -13.07 -13.17 4.64
CA THR A 53 -12.21 -12.55 3.63
C THR A 53 -11.42 -11.41 4.25
N PHE A 54 -10.10 -11.55 4.23
CA PHE A 54 -9.21 -10.45 4.56
C PHE A 54 -9.07 -9.48 3.39
N CYS A 55 -8.97 -8.20 3.75
CA CYS A 55 -8.69 -7.10 2.86
C CYS A 55 -7.55 -6.27 3.45
N ILE A 56 -6.71 -5.71 2.58
CA ILE A 56 -5.71 -4.73 2.99
C ILE A 56 -6.44 -3.39 3.12
N LEU A 57 -6.48 -2.86 4.34
CA LEU A 57 -7.10 -1.58 4.66
C LEU A 57 -6.12 -0.41 4.53
N GLY A 58 -4.83 -0.68 4.69
CA GLY A 58 -3.78 0.32 4.56
C GLY A 58 -2.40 -0.31 4.54
N ILE A 59 -1.41 0.46 4.08
CA ILE A 59 -0.01 0.08 4.11
C ILE A 59 0.78 1.18 4.80
N PHE A 60 1.50 0.84 5.85
CA PHE A 60 2.40 1.75 6.55
C PHE A 60 3.84 1.32 6.27
N TYR A 61 4.69 2.21 5.75
CA TYR A 61 6.03 1.85 5.28
C TYR A 61 7.10 2.80 5.83
N PRO A 62 7.38 2.78 7.15
CA PRO A 62 8.41 3.60 7.75
C PRO A 62 9.81 3.26 7.20
N PRO A 63 10.78 4.17 7.37
CA PRO A 63 12.19 3.83 7.21
C PRO A 63 12.55 2.62 8.08
N LYS A 64 13.44 1.77 7.58
CA LYS A 64 13.93 0.59 8.30
C LYS A 64 14.78 0.96 9.53
N GLU A 65 15.32 2.18 9.54
CA GLU A 65 16.02 2.70 10.70
C GLU A 65 15.03 2.90 11.84
N ARG A 66 15.34 2.27 12.98
CA ARG A 66 14.50 2.37 14.17
C ARG A 66 14.47 3.81 14.63
N GLN A 67 13.27 4.39 14.73
CA GLN A 67 13.09 5.70 15.29
C GLN A 67 13.54 5.69 16.76
N MET A 68 14.66 6.36 17.04
CA MET A 68 15.28 6.43 18.37
C MET A 68 14.71 7.56 19.23
N HIS A 69 14.14 8.59 18.60
CA HIS A 69 13.61 9.76 19.26
C HIS A 69 12.22 10.10 18.73
N LEU A 70 11.35 10.56 19.62
CA LEU A 70 10.14 11.25 19.23
C LEU A 70 10.61 12.68 18.93
N PHE A 71 10.71 13.01 17.64
CA PHE A 71 11.14 14.31 17.07
C PHE A 71 12.65 14.51 16.95
#